data_AF-A0AAE0SPT7-F1
#
_entry.id   AF-A0AAE0SPT7-F1
#
_cell.length_a   1.000
_cell.length_b   1.000
_cell.length_c   1.000
_cell.angle_alpha   90.00
_cell.angle_beta   90.00
_cell.angle_gamma   90.00
#
_symmetry.space_group_name_H-M   'P 1'
#
loop_
_entity.id
_entity.type
_entity.pdbx_description
1 polymer ?
#
loop_
_entity_poly.entity_id
_entity_poly.type
_entity_poly.pdbx_seq_one_letter_code
_entity_poly.pdbx_strand_id
1 'polypeptide(L)'
;MAGIFIRMCSSMHQVPARVLCVLLVLVQGFILDYYLASHKNVYWYGWVAADIATGFIFFVAFVISYRHLILVKNSSRKDAPIQAGSLPLAYFAWFLYSTFLAARVAIIFKHFAWEFNEKEFFNANTLKINISLASLIFVLLLMSHHDAELDTRRRRYIEGLTATVVFDILDSVDVLDTLFEENSVQELPNFETAIISIACINFILPTLPLMILSRSHFGHKITPNDIEILHKLLLVFLVNLPLLVIRLILWHVLQEEISIFPMKNAIIIFVVFHDLYEKRRKELLEKDFDTSQSYVDDTDAHCQKCPLSEHSVRMSVSHPIEEEDAGAAKEM
;
A
#
# COMPACT_ATOMS: atom_id res chain seq x y z
N MET A 1 -22.17 0.27 -32.19
CA MET A 1 -22.81 -0.44 -31.06
C MET A 1 -21.84 -1.33 -30.27
N ALA A 2 -20.87 -2.02 -30.90
CA ALA A 2 -19.84 -2.81 -30.20
C ALA A 2 -19.04 -2.00 -29.15
N GLY A 3 -18.64 -0.76 -29.46
CA GLY A 3 -17.93 0.11 -28.50
C GLY A 3 -18.74 0.56 -27.28
N ILE A 4 -20.08 0.58 -27.37
CA ILE A 4 -20.96 0.90 -26.24
C ILE A 4 -21.08 -0.32 -25.32
N PHE A 5 -21.21 -1.52 -25.90
CA PHE A 5 -21.22 -2.78 -25.16
C PHE A 5 -19.90 -3.02 -24.41
N ILE A 6 -18.75 -2.77 -25.03
CA ILE A 6 -17.43 -2.87 -24.38
C ILE A 6 -17.28 -1.83 -23.25
N ARG A 7 -17.80 -0.61 -23.44
CA ARG A 7 -17.80 0.42 -22.38
C ARG A 7 -18.77 0.12 -21.23
N MET A 8 -19.91 -0.52 -21.48
CA MET A 8 -20.80 -1.01 -20.42
C MET A 8 -20.17 -2.19 -19.67
N CYS A 9 -19.55 -3.12 -20.41
CA CYS A 9 -18.88 -4.30 -19.84
C CYS A 9 -17.71 -3.92 -18.91
N SER A 10 -16.89 -2.92 -19.27
CA SER A 10 -15.82 -2.41 -18.39
C SER A 10 -16.33 -1.78 -17.09
N SER A 11 -17.46 -1.05 -17.13
CA SER A 11 -18.05 -0.46 -15.92
C SER A 11 -18.78 -1.48 -15.05
N MET A 12 -19.33 -2.54 -15.65
CA MET A 12 -19.99 -3.63 -14.94
C MET A 12 -18.99 -4.56 -14.26
N HIS A 13 -17.76 -4.66 -14.75
CA HIS A 13 -16.73 -5.54 -14.18
C HIS A 13 -16.36 -5.18 -12.73
N GLN A 14 -16.42 -3.91 -12.35
CA GLN A 14 -16.10 -3.46 -10.98
C GLN A 14 -17.27 -3.61 -9.98
N VAL A 15 -18.50 -3.83 -10.45
CA VAL A 15 -19.68 -3.95 -9.58
C VAL A 15 -19.65 -5.21 -8.72
N PRO A 16 -19.33 -6.41 -9.25
CA PRO A 16 -19.17 -7.62 -8.45
C PRO A 16 -18.13 -7.47 -7.33
N ALA A 17 -16.98 -6.83 -7.61
CA ALA A 17 -15.94 -6.60 -6.61
C ALA A 17 -16.43 -5.72 -5.45
N ARG A 18 -17.22 -4.68 -5.75
CA ARG A 18 -17.83 -3.78 -4.74
C ARG A 18 -18.87 -4.50 -3.88
N VAL A 19 -19.76 -5.26 -4.53
CA VAL A 19 -20.78 -6.05 -3.83
C VAL A 19 -20.12 -7.09 -2.94
N LEU A 20 -19.13 -7.82 -3.48
CA LEU A 20 -18.35 -8.78 -2.72
C LEU A 20 -17.64 -8.11 -1.53
N CYS A 21 -17.02 -6.94 -1.72
CA CYS A 21 -16.36 -6.21 -0.65
C CYS A 21 -17.33 -5.88 0.50
N VAL A 22 -18.53 -5.35 0.21
CA VAL A 22 -19.53 -5.06 1.25
C VAL A 22 -19.98 -6.33 1.95
N LEU A 23 -20.24 -7.40 1.18
CA LEU A 23 -20.65 -8.69 1.76
C LEU A 23 -19.58 -9.25 2.69
N LEU A 24 -18.30 -9.20 2.31
CA LEU A 24 -17.21 -9.68 3.16
C LEU A 24 -17.08 -8.86 4.45
N VAL A 25 -17.25 -7.53 4.39
CA VAL A 25 -17.24 -6.67 5.59
C VAL A 25 -18.37 -7.09 6.56
N LEU A 26 -19.58 -7.32 6.04
CA LEU A 26 -20.72 -7.72 6.87
C LEU A 26 -20.57 -9.13 7.44
N VAL A 27 -20.09 -10.09 6.63
CA VAL A 27 -19.82 -11.46 7.07
C VAL A 27 -18.75 -11.46 8.16
N GLN A 28 -17.68 -10.71 7.96
CA GLN A 28 -16.58 -10.65 8.93
C GLN A 28 -17.04 -10.05 10.26
N GLY A 29 -17.81 -8.97 10.21
CA GLY A 29 -18.40 -8.33 11.40
C GLY A 29 -19.34 -9.27 12.15
N PHE A 30 -20.26 -9.92 11.43
CA PHE A 30 -21.18 -10.90 12.01
C PHE A 30 -20.46 -12.04 12.73
N ILE A 31 -19.37 -12.58 12.15
CA ILE A 31 -18.59 -13.64 12.77
C ILE A 31 -17.90 -13.14 14.06
N LEU A 32 -17.31 -11.94 14.06
CA LEU A 32 -16.68 -11.38 15.27
C LEU A 32 -17.69 -11.09 16.38
N ASP A 33 -18.86 -10.60 16.02
CA ASP A 33 -19.93 -10.32 16.97
C ASP A 33 -20.47 -11.61 17.60
N TYR A 34 -20.56 -12.69 16.81
CA TYR A 34 -20.88 -14.02 17.33
C TYR A 34 -19.86 -14.49 18.38
N TYR A 35 -18.56 -14.34 18.11
CA TYR A 35 -17.51 -14.70 19.09
C TYR A 35 -17.67 -13.92 20.40
N LEU A 36 -17.89 -12.61 20.33
CA LEU A 36 -18.05 -11.75 21.50
C LEU A 36 -19.33 -12.06 22.29
N ALA A 37 -20.44 -12.32 21.60
CA ALA A 37 -21.72 -12.63 22.25
C ALA A 37 -21.71 -14.01 22.92
N SER A 38 -21.07 -15.00 22.30
CA SER A 38 -21.01 -16.37 22.82
C SER A 38 -20.12 -16.48 24.07
N HIS A 39 -18.96 -15.82 24.09
CA HIS A 39 -17.97 -15.99 25.17
C HIS A 39 -18.09 -14.94 26.29
N LYS A 40 -18.64 -13.75 26.03
CA LYS A 40 -18.82 -12.72 27.07
C LYS A 40 -20.26 -12.57 27.54
N ASN A 41 -21.09 -11.91 26.73
CA ASN A 41 -22.48 -11.60 27.08
C ASN A 41 -23.26 -11.12 25.84
N VAL A 42 -24.57 -11.27 25.87
CA VAL A 42 -25.50 -10.87 24.78
C VAL A 42 -25.44 -9.36 24.50
N TYR A 43 -25.09 -8.52 25.48
CA TYR A 43 -24.91 -7.07 25.27
C TYR A 43 -23.85 -6.71 24.22
N TRP A 44 -22.92 -7.63 23.91
CA TRP A 44 -21.92 -7.41 22.88
C TRP A 44 -22.49 -7.43 21.46
N TYR A 45 -23.75 -7.83 21.25
CA TYR A 45 -24.47 -7.58 19.98
C TYR A 45 -24.64 -6.08 19.65
N GLY A 46 -24.33 -5.16 20.57
CA GLY A 46 -24.26 -3.73 20.26
C GLY A 46 -23.32 -3.38 19.09
N TRP A 47 -22.32 -4.22 18.82
CA TRP A 47 -21.41 -4.03 17.68
C TRP A 47 -22.08 -4.20 16.31
N VAL A 48 -23.25 -4.84 16.24
CA VAL A 48 -24.04 -4.95 15.01
C VAL A 48 -24.41 -3.57 14.47
N ALA A 49 -24.66 -2.60 15.35
CA ALA A 49 -24.92 -1.21 14.93
C ALA A 49 -23.68 -0.58 14.25
N ALA A 50 -22.48 -0.89 14.73
CA ALA A 50 -21.22 -0.45 14.13
C ALA A 50 -20.98 -1.14 12.77
N ASP A 51 -21.37 -2.40 12.61
CA ASP A 51 -21.27 -3.12 11.34
C ASP A 51 -22.24 -2.56 10.28
N ILE A 52 -23.48 -2.24 10.68
CA ILE A 52 -24.45 -1.56 9.80
C ILE A 52 -23.90 -0.20 9.37
N ALA A 53 -23.35 0.59 10.30
CA ALA A 53 -22.75 1.88 10.00
C ALA A 53 -21.56 1.75 9.03
N THR A 54 -20.70 0.76 9.26
CA THR A 54 -19.53 0.48 8.40
C THR A 54 -19.95 0.04 7.02
N GLY A 55 -20.90 -0.89 6.91
CA GLY A 55 -21.47 -1.33 5.63
C GLY A 55 -22.11 -0.18 4.87
N PHE A 56 -22.82 0.71 5.55
CA PHE A 56 -23.39 1.92 4.95
C PHE A 56 -22.29 2.86 4.41
N ILE A 57 -21.20 3.06 5.15
CA ILE A 57 -20.07 3.90 4.70
C ILE A 57 -19.40 3.30 3.46
N PHE A 58 -19.17 1.98 3.41
CA PHE A 58 -18.67 1.31 2.21
C PHE A 58 -19.63 1.45 1.03
N PHE A 59 -20.93 1.29 1.27
CA PHE A 59 -21.95 1.48 0.24
C PHE A 59 -21.90 2.92 -0.33
N VAL A 60 -21.87 3.93 0.53
CA VAL A 60 -21.75 5.34 0.10
C VAL A 60 -20.42 5.57 -0.64
N ALA A 61 -19.32 4.98 -0.18
CA ALA A 61 -18.00 5.05 -0.83
C ALA A 61 -18.05 4.53 -2.25
N PHE A 62 -18.70 3.38 -2.45
CA PHE A 62 -18.84 2.78 -3.76
C PHE A 62 -19.83 3.52 -4.66
N VAL A 63 -20.93 4.06 -4.13
CA VAL A 63 -21.88 4.88 -4.90
C VAL A 63 -21.20 6.16 -5.40
N ILE A 64 -20.45 6.85 -4.54
CA ILE A 64 -19.71 8.06 -4.93
C ILE A 64 -18.61 7.72 -5.94
N SER A 65 -17.83 6.66 -5.69
CA SER A 65 -16.80 6.17 -6.62
C SER A 65 -17.40 5.83 -8.00
N TYR A 66 -18.55 5.14 -8.03
CA TYR A 66 -19.27 4.81 -9.26
C TYR A 66 -19.72 6.05 -10.04
N ARG A 67 -20.36 7.00 -9.35
CA ARG A 67 -20.83 8.24 -9.96
C ARG A 67 -19.67 9.04 -10.55
N HIS A 68 -18.57 9.15 -9.81
CA HIS A 68 -17.37 9.84 -10.28
C HIS A 68 -16.79 9.19 -11.55
N LEU A 69 -16.67 7.86 -11.56
CA LEU A 69 -16.17 7.12 -12.73
C LEU A 69 -17.04 7.36 -13.98
N ILE A 70 -18.37 7.31 -13.84
CA ILE A 70 -19.30 7.57 -14.94
C ILE A 70 -19.18 9.01 -15.45
N LEU A 71 -19.11 9.98 -14.53
CA LEU A 71 -18.99 11.40 -14.89
C LEU A 71 -17.71 11.64 -15.69
N VAL A 72 -16.55 11.18 -15.22
CA VAL A 72 -15.27 11.32 -15.94
C VAL A 72 -15.34 10.68 -17.32
N LYS A 73 -15.88 9.45 -17.42
CA LYS A 73 -16.01 8.73 -18.69
C LYS A 73 -16.90 9.44 -19.71
N ASN A 74 -17.94 10.13 -19.23
CA ASN A 74 -18.85 10.92 -20.06
C ASN A 74 -18.27 12.29 -20.42
N SER A 75 -17.54 12.93 -19.51
CA SER A 75 -16.88 14.22 -19.68
C SER A 75 -15.63 14.15 -20.56
N SER A 76 -15.00 13.00 -20.70
CA SER A 76 -13.89 12.77 -21.66
C SER A 76 -14.27 13.04 -23.13
N ARG A 77 -15.52 13.43 -23.42
CA ARG A 77 -16.03 13.80 -24.74
C ARG A 77 -16.10 15.33 -24.97
N LYS A 78 -15.97 16.20 -23.96
CA LYS A 78 -15.92 17.67 -24.12
C LYS A 78 -15.13 18.34 -23.00
N ASP A 79 -14.22 19.23 -23.39
CA ASP A 79 -13.32 20.02 -22.54
C ASP A 79 -14.02 20.66 -21.33
N ALA A 80 -13.75 20.14 -20.12
CA ALA A 80 -13.96 20.86 -18.87
C ALA A 80 -12.96 20.34 -17.82
N PRO A 81 -12.37 21.23 -17.00
CA PRO A 81 -11.48 20.83 -15.93
C PRO A 81 -12.32 20.18 -14.82
N ILE A 82 -12.28 18.86 -14.74
CA ILE A 82 -12.99 18.13 -13.68
C ILE A 82 -12.21 18.33 -12.38
N GLN A 83 -12.62 19.35 -11.62
CA GLN A 83 -12.18 19.55 -10.25
C GLN A 83 -13.16 18.86 -9.29
N ALA A 84 -13.41 17.57 -9.52
CA ALA A 84 -14.06 16.70 -8.54
C ALA A 84 -12.98 16.22 -7.55
N GLY A 85 -12.73 17.08 -6.57
CA GLY A 85 -11.79 16.83 -5.49
C GLY A 85 -12.15 15.56 -4.71
N SER A 86 -11.19 14.64 -4.72
CA SER A 86 -10.95 13.61 -3.71
C SER A 86 -11.95 12.43 -3.74
N LEU A 87 -11.43 11.21 -3.75
CA LEU A 87 -12.11 10.04 -3.22
C LEU A 87 -11.70 9.91 -1.74
N PRO A 88 -12.09 10.82 -0.82
CA PRO A 88 -11.64 10.74 0.57
C PRO A 88 -12.26 9.54 1.27
N LEU A 89 -13.29 8.95 0.66
CA LEU A 89 -14.10 7.96 1.33
C LEU A 89 -13.44 6.58 1.40
N ALA A 90 -12.49 6.25 0.53
CA ALA A 90 -11.80 4.95 0.59
C ALA A 90 -10.92 4.82 1.86
N TYR A 91 -10.08 5.83 2.13
CA TYR A 91 -9.24 5.82 3.33
C TYR A 91 -10.10 5.94 4.59
N PHE A 92 -11.19 6.72 4.55
CA PHE A 92 -12.09 6.88 5.68
C PHE A 92 -12.89 5.61 5.98
N ALA A 93 -13.41 4.94 4.94
CA ALA A 93 -14.09 3.67 5.05
C ALA A 93 -13.16 2.60 5.64
N TRP A 94 -11.93 2.49 5.11
CA TRP A 94 -10.92 1.59 5.66
C TRP A 94 -10.58 1.92 7.11
N PHE A 95 -10.35 3.20 7.44
CA PHE A 95 -10.00 3.63 8.80
C PHE A 95 -11.07 3.24 9.81
N LEU A 96 -12.34 3.51 9.53
CA LEU A 96 -13.41 3.18 10.45
C LEU A 96 -13.57 1.65 10.60
N TYR A 97 -13.57 0.94 9.47
CA TYR A 97 -13.63 -0.52 9.46
C TYR A 97 -12.48 -1.16 10.25
N SER A 98 -11.24 -0.76 9.96
CA SER A 98 -10.05 -1.31 10.61
C SER A 98 -9.98 -0.96 12.09
N THR A 99 -10.48 0.21 12.50
CA THR A 99 -10.58 0.57 13.92
C THR A 99 -11.55 -0.35 14.67
N PHE A 100 -12.73 -0.61 14.10
CA PHE A 100 -13.69 -1.54 14.72
C PHE A 100 -13.21 -2.99 14.67
N LEU A 101 -12.53 -3.41 13.61
CA LEU A 101 -11.86 -4.70 13.54
C LEU A 101 -10.80 -4.83 14.64
N ALA A 102 -9.88 -3.86 14.74
CA ALA A 102 -8.80 -3.84 15.71
C ALA A 102 -9.32 -3.87 17.15
N ALA A 103 -10.36 -3.08 17.46
CA ALA A 103 -10.98 -3.08 18.78
C ALA A 103 -11.54 -4.46 19.16
N ARG A 104 -12.28 -5.10 18.24
CA ARG A 104 -12.85 -6.44 18.47
C ARG A 104 -11.76 -7.51 18.61
N VAL A 105 -10.74 -7.48 17.74
CA VAL A 105 -9.58 -8.37 17.82
C VAL A 105 -8.87 -8.21 19.16
N ALA A 106 -8.57 -6.99 19.59
CA ALA A 106 -7.93 -6.73 20.88
C ALA A 106 -8.74 -7.26 22.06
N ILE A 107 -10.07 -7.12 22.02
CA ILE A 107 -10.95 -7.65 23.07
C ILE A 107 -10.95 -9.19 23.08
N ILE A 108 -11.00 -9.83 21.91
CA ILE A 108 -11.01 -11.29 21.83
C ILE A 108 -9.70 -11.87 22.38
N PHE A 109 -8.56 -11.40 21.86
CA PHE A 109 -7.25 -11.92 22.25
C PHE A 109 -6.91 -11.67 23.72
N LYS A 110 -7.28 -10.51 24.27
CA LYS A 110 -6.99 -10.17 25.67
C LYS A 110 -7.83 -10.96 26.69
N HIS A 111 -8.97 -11.51 26.29
CA HIS A 111 -9.94 -12.02 27.26
C HIS A 111 -10.18 -13.52 27.21
N PHE A 112 -10.28 -14.13 26.02
CA PHE A 112 -10.74 -15.51 25.92
C PHE A 112 -10.19 -16.26 24.69
N ALA A 113 -9.22 -15.70 23.95
CA ALA A 113 -8.69 -16.40 22.78
C ALA A 113 -8.05 -17.76 23.11
N TRP A 114 -7.54 -17.93 24.34
CA TRP A 114 -6.96 -19.18 24.81
C TRP A 114 -8.00 -20.26 25.17
N GLU A 115 -9.29 -19.91 25.26
CA GLU A 115 -10.36 -20.84 25.66
C GLU A 115 -10.98 -21.61 24.48
N PHE A 116 -10.51 -21.39 23.25
CA PHE A 116 -11.15 -21.99 22.07
C PHE A 116 -10.97 -23.51 22.00
N ASN A 117 -12.09 -24.22 21.93
CA ASN A 117 -12.12 -25.68 21.77
C ASN A 117 -11.98 -26.06 20.29
N GLU A 118 -11.03 -26.94 19.96
CA GLU A 118 -10.75 -27.36 18.58
C GLU A 118 -11.92 -28.08 17.89
N LYS A 119 -12.85 -28.65 18.67
CA LYS A 119 -13.95 -29.49 18.15
C LYS A 119 -15.14 -28.71 17.58
N GLU A 120 -15.21 -27.41 17.82
CA GLU A 120 -16.31 -26.57 17.32
C GLU A 120 -15.97 -25.96 15.96
N PHE A 121 -16.98 -25.74 15.12
CA PHE A 121 -16.80 -25.09 13.82
C PHE A 121 -16.29 -23.64 13.97
N PHE A 122 -16.70 -22.95 15.03
CA PHE A 122 -16.25 -21.60 15.38
C PHE A 122 -15.10 -21.66 16.39
N ASN A 123 -13.95 -22.16 15.94
CA ASN A 123 -12.73 -22.27 16.73
C ASN A 123 -11.67 -21.22 16.32
N ALA A 124 -10.48 -21.30 16.92
CA ALA A 124 -9.33 -20.44 16.64
C ALA A 124 -9.02 -20.31 15.13
N ASN A 125 -9.09 -21.40 14.36
CA ASN A 125 -8.83 -21.39 12.92
C ASN A 125 -9.87 -20.55 12.16
N THR A 126 -11.15 -20.66 12.53
CA THR A 126 -12.20 -19.83 11.93
C THR A 126 -12.00 -18.36 12.26
N LEU A 127 -11.58 -18.03 13.49
CA LEU A 127 -11.21 -16.66 13.84
C LEU A 127 -10.01 -16.16 13.03
N LYS A 128 -8.96 -16.96 12.90
CA LYS A 128 -7.76 -16.67 12.09
C LYS A 128 -8.13 -16.34 10.64
N ILE A 129 -8.91 -17.21 10.01
CA ILE A 129 -9.41 -17.00 8.63
C ILE A 129 -10.25 -15.72 8.57
N ASN A 130 -11.14 -15.52 9.53
CA ASN A 130 -12.00 -14.35 9.57
C ASN A 130 -11.21 -13.04 9.67
N ILE A 131 -10.17 -12.96 10.50
CA ILE A 131 -9.31 -11.76 10.59
C ILE A 131 -8.50 -11.60 9.29
N SER A 132 -7.98 -12.69 8.72
CA SER A 132 -7.22 -12.66 7.46
C SER A 132 -8.02 -12.12 6.27
N LEU A 133 -9.35 -12.21 6.32
CA LEU A 133 -10.26 -11.67 5.32
C LEU A 133 -10.11 -10.16 5.13
N ALA A 134 -9.58 -9.44 6.13
CA ALA A 134 -9.24 -8.03 6.01
C ALA A 134 -8.28 -7.75 4.85
N SER A 135 -7.36 -8.68 4.56
CA SER A 135 -6.42 -8.55 3.44
C SER A 135 -7.16 -8.57 2.09
N LEU A 136 -8.17 -9.44 1.96
CA LEU A 136 -9.01 -9.52 0.75
C LEU A 136 -9.92 -8.29 0.63
N ILE A 137 -10.51 -7.84 1.74
CA ILE A 137 -11.33 -6.62 1.79
C ILE A 137 -10.50 -5.41 1.34
N PHE A 138 -9.24 -5.30 1.78
CA PHE A 138 -8.34 -4.22 1.35
C PHE A 138 -8.14 -4.23 -0.17
N VAL A 139 -7.82 -5.39 -0.75
CA VAL A 139 -7.58 -5.53 -2.19
C VAL A 139 -8.85 -5.18 -2.98
N LEU A 140 -10.01 -5.68 -2.57
CA LEU A 140 -11.28 -5.38 -3.23
C LEU A 140 -11.65 -3.90 -3.12
N LEU A 141 -11.41 -3.27 -1.96
CA LEU A 141 -11.60 -1.84 -1.77
C LEU A 141 -10.69 -1.05 -2.73
N LEU A 142 -9.39 -1.39 -2.78
CA LEU A 142 -8.42 -0.72 -3.64
C LEU A 142 -8.81 -0.85 -5.12
N MET A 143 -9.07 -2.07 -5.59
CA MET A 143 -9.49 -2.34 -6.98
C MET A 143 -10.80 -1.63 -7.34
N SER A 144 -11.71 -1.46 -6.38
CA SER A 144 -12.99 -0.78 -6.60
C SER A 144 -12.88 0.74 -6.73
N HIS A 145 -11.75 1.32 -6.31
CA HIS A 145 -11.53 2.77 -6.26
C HIS A 145 -10.58 3.31 -7.33
N HIS A 146 -9.93 2.45 -8.12
CA HIS A 146 -9.10 2.88 -9.24
C HIS A 146 -9.43 2.12 -10.53
N ASP A 147 -9.35 2.79 -11.67
CA ASP A 147 -9.48 2.18 -13.01
C ASP A 147 -8.16 2.31 -13.78
N ALA A 148 -7.06 1.97 -13.09
CA ALA A 148 -5.71 2.08 -13.63
C ALA A 148 -5.47 1.06 -14.74
N GLU A 149 -5.38 1.54 -16.00
CA GLU A 149 -4.97 0.72 -17.14
C GLU A 149 -3.63 0.02 -16.89
N LEU A 150 -3.50 -1.18 -17.47
CA LEU A 150 -2.31 -2.01 -17.44
C LEU A 150 -1.09 -1.23 -17.95
N ASP A 151 0.06 -1.41 -17.30
CA ASP A 151 1.37 -0.81 -17.63
C ASP A 151 1.48 0.74 -17.52
N THR A 152 0.46 1.41 -16.99
CA THR A 152 0.55 2.86 -16.75
C THR A 152 1.46 3.20 -15.55
N ARG A 153 2.17 4.34 -15.63
CA ARG A 153 2.91 4.91 -14.48
C ARG A 153 2.02 5.05 -13.24
N ARG A 154 0.74 5.37 -13.46
CA ARG A 154 -0.31 5.45 -12.44
C ARG A 154 -0.51 4.14 -11.69
N ARG A 155 -0.61 3.01 -12.41
CA ARG A 155 -0.77 1.69 -11.81
C ARG A 155 0.44 1.29 -10.98
N ARG A 156 1.65 1.49 -11.52
CA ARG A 156 2.90 1.22 -10.80
C ARG A 156 3.02 2.02 -9.50
N TYR A 157 2.56 3.27 -9.49
CA TYR A 157 2.51 4.08 -8.27
C TYR A 157 1.52 3.51 -7.24
N ILE A 158 0.31 3.13 -7.67
CA ILE A 158 -0.70 2.51 -6.78
C ILE A 158 -0.17 1.19 -6.19
N GLU A 159 0.33 0.30 -7.06
CA GLU A 159 0.89 -0.99 -6.65
C GLU A 159 2.10 -0.79 -5.74
N GLY A 160 3.01 0.13 -6.07
CA GLY A 160 4.18 0.43 -5.23
C GLY A 160 3.82 0.90 -3.81
N LEU A 161 2.75 1.68 -3.65
CA LEU A 161 2.30 2.15 -2.32
C LEU A 161 1.54 1.09 -1.52
N THR A 162 0.98 0.07 -2.16
CA THR A 162 0.02 -0.86 -1.53
C THR A 162 0.42 -2.32 -1.58
N ALA A 163 1.48 -2.68 -2.32
CA ALA A 163 1.90 -4.07 -2.56
C ALA A 163 2.20 -4.85 -1.26
N THR A 164 2.67 -4.18 -0.21
CA THR A 164 3.06 -4.83 1.05
C THR A 164 1.89 -5.02 2.01
N VAL A 165 0.81 -4.24 1.86
CA VAL A 165 -0.28 -4.16 2.84
C VAL A 165 -0.92 -5.53 3.11
N VAL A 166 -1.17 -6.30 2.06
CA VAL A 166 -1.77 -7.65 2.18
C VAL A 166 -0.90 -8.53 3.07
N PHE A 167 0.42 -8.51 2.84
CA PHE A 167 1.37 -9.28 3.64
C PHE A 167 1.52 -8.73 5.06
N ASP A 168 1.40 -7.40 5.27
CA ASP A 168 1.40 -6.78 6.60
C ASP A 168 0.21 -7.28 7.46
N ILE A 169 -0.98 -7.36 6.85
CA ILE A 169 -2.20 -7.86 7.52
C ILE A 169 -2.05 -9.35 7.83
N LEU A 170 -1.58 -10.16 6.87
CA LEU A 170 -1.39 -11.60 7.07
C LEU A 170 -0.31 -11.90 8.13
N ASP A 171 0.80 -11.16 8.15
CA ASP A 171 1.82 -11.28 9.19
C ASP A 171 1.22 -10.97 10.58
N SER A 172 0.38 -9.94 10.67
CA SER A 172 -0.30 -9.59 11.93
C SER A 172 -1.22 -10.71 12.43
N VAL A 173 -1.94 -11.38 11.53
CA VAL A 173 -2.76 -12.56 11.87
C VAL A 173 -1.89 -13.71 12.35
N ASP A 174 -0.77 -13.94 11.69
CA ASP A 174 0.13 -15.04 12.02
C ASP A 174 0.94 -14.79 13.30
N VAL A 175 1.22 -13.54 13.68
CA VAL A 175 1.73 -13.20 15.02
C VAL A 175 0.64 -13.44 16.07
N LEU A 176 -0.60 -12.99 15.82
CA LEU A 176 -1.71 -13.19 16.75
C LEU A 176 -2.02 -14.67 17.01
N ASP A 177 -1.76 -15.54 16.03
CA ASP A 177 -1.95 -16.99 16.15
C ASP A 177 -1.20 -17.60 17.34
N THR A 178 -0.01 -17.06 17.65
CA THR A 178 0.81 -17.50 18.80
C THR A 178 0.11 -17.28 20.15
N LEU A 179 -0.88 -16.38 20.20
CA LEU A 179 -1.63 -16.05 21.41
C LEU A 179 -2.83 -16.97 21.66
N PHE A 180 -3.08 -17.96 20.80
CA PHE A 180 -4.10 -18.99 21.09
C PHE A 180 -3.66 -19.95 22.19
N GLU A 181 -2.36 -20.05 22.47
CA GLU A 181 -1.83 -20.87 23.56
C GLU A 181 -1.62 -20.02 24.82
N GLU A 182 -2.27 -20.38 25.93
CA GLU A 182 -2.28 -19.59 27.18
C GLU A 182 -0.88 -19.33 27.77
N ASN A 183 0.08 -20.24 27.52
CA ASN A 183 1.41 -20.21 28.12
C ASN A 183 2.52 -19.75 27.18
N SER A 184 2.25 -19.53 25.89
CA SER A 184 3.29 -19.26 24.87
C SER A 184 4.08 -17.99 25.15
N VAL A 185 3.47 -17.00 25.80
CA VAL A 185 4.07 -15.66 26.03
C VAL A 185 4.14 -15.26 27.51
N GLN A 186 3.85 -16.17 28.45
CA GLN A 186 3.87 -15.87 29.89
C GLN A 186 5.28 -15.54 30.42
N GLU A 187 6.34 -16.00 29.76
CA GLU A 187 7.72 -15.75 30.17
C GLU A 187 8.14 -14.28 29.98
N LEU A 188 7.40 -13.50 29.19
CA LEU A 188 7.72 -12.10 28.87
C LEU A 188 6.61 -11.14 29.34
N PRO A 189 6.87 -10.30 30.36
CA PRO A 189 5.84 -9.41 30.88
C PRO A 189 5.39 -8.39 29.83
N ASN A 190 4.08 -8.22 29.68
CA ASN A 190 3.43 -7.33 28.72
C ASN A 190 3.66 -7.64 27.23
N PHE A 191 4.28 -8.77 26.89
CA PHE A 191 4.58 -9.12 25.51
C PHE A 191 3.31 -9.41 24.70
N GLU A 192 2.33 -10.09 25.31
CA GLU A 192 0.99 -10.27 24.74
C GLU A 192 0.35 -8.93 24.34
N THR A 193 0.35 -7.95 25.25
CA THR A 193 -0.23 -6.62 24.97
C THR A 193 0.54 -5.90 23.86
N ALA A 194 1.87 -6.07 23.79
CA ALA A 194 2.68 -5.50 22.70
C ALA A 194 2.31 -6.13 21.35
N ILE A 195 2.19 -7.45 21.28
CA ILE A 195 1.75 -8.19 20.09
C ILE A 195 0.40 -7.67 19.60
N ILE A 196 -0.59 -7.65 20.49
CA ILE A 196 -1.95 -7.19 20.16
C ILE A 196 -1.91 -5.73 19.68
N SER A 197 -1.17 -4.86 20.38
CA SER A 197 -1.07 -3.44 20.02
C SER A 197 -0.48 -3.23 18.63
N ILE A 198 0.60 -3.95 18.31
CA ILE A 198 1.28 -3.84 17.01
C ILE A 198 0.39 -4.41 15.90
N ALA A 199 -0.27 -5.56 16.12
CA ALA A 199 -1.23 -6.11 15.17
C ALA A 199 -2.40 -5.15 14.91
N CYS A 200 -2.95 -4.50 15.94
CA CYS A 200 -3.99 -3.49 15.79
C CYS A 200 -3.53 -2.28 14.99
N ILE A 201 -2.32 -1.78 15.24
CA ILE A 201 -1.72 -0.69 14.46
C ILE A 201 -1.63 -1.09 12.99
N ASN A 202 -1.23 -2.33 12.70
CA ASN A 202 -1.07 -2.83 11.33
C ASN A 202 -2.37 -2.97 10.56
N PHE A 203 -3.50 -3.24 11.24
CA PHE A 203 -4.80 -3.22 10.57
C PHE A 203 -5.22 -1.80 10.18
N ILE A 204 -4.87 -0.79 10.98
CA ILE A 204 -5.24 0.61 10.75
C ILE A 204 -4.30 1.29 9.74
N LEU A 205 -3.03 0.90 9.74
CA LEU A 205 -1.95 1.49 8.94
C LEU A 205 -2.26 1.67 7.44
N PRO A 206 -2.98 0.74 6.75
CA PRO A 206 -3.29 0.89 5.34
C PRO A 206 -4.18 2.10 5.01
N THR A 207 -4.75 2.76 6.02
CA THR A 207 -5.34 4.11 5.87
C THR A 207 -4.34 5.10 5.28
N LEU A 208 -3.06 5.03 5.65
CA LEU A 208 -2.03 5.98 5.21
C LEU A 208 -1.74 5.91 3.71
N PRO A 209 -1.40 4.75 3.11
CA PRO A 209 -1.21 4.67 1.66
C PRO A 209 -2.51 5.02 0.91
N LEU A 210 -3.69 4.62 1.42
CA LEU A 210 -4.97 5.04 0.83
C LEU A 210 -5.20 6.55 0.89
N MET A 211 -4.79 7.21 1.97
CA MET A 211 -4.87 8.67 2.12
C MET A 211 -3.95 9.38 1.12
N ILE A 212 -2.72 8.89 0.94
CA ILE A 212 -1.75 9.44 -0.04
C ILE A 212 -2.26 9.21 -1.46
N LEU A 213 -2.80 8.03 -1.77
CA LEU A 213 -3.45 7.75 -3.05
C LEU A 213 -4.65 8.68 -3.27
N SER A 214 -5.49 8.90 -2.25
CA SER A 214 -6.62 9.82 -2.37
C SER A 214 -6.17 11.27 -2.64
N ARG A 215 -5.12 11.76 -1.96
CA ARG A 215 -4.56 13.11 -2.15
C ARG A 215 -3.87 13.29 -3.51
N SER A 216 -3.18 12.26 -4.00
CA SER A 216 -2.58 12.24 -5.33
C SER A 216 -3.58 11.98 -6.45
N HIS A 217 -4.89 11.92 -6.15
CA HIS A 217 -5.95 11.55 -7.08
C HIS A 217 -5.65 10.22 -7.79
N PHE A 218 -5.18 9.22 -7.04
CA PHE A 218 -4.72 7.93 -7.54
C PHE A 218 -3.68 8.11 -8.65
N GLY A 219 -2.66 8.93 -8.41
CA GLY A 219 -1.53 9.15 -9.33
C GLY A 219 -1.76 10.15 -10.48
N HIS A 220 -2.85 10.94 -10.47
CA HIS A 220 -3.02 12.05 -11.42
C HIS A 220 -2.30 13.33 -11.01
N LYS A 221 -1.93 13.47 -9.73
CA LYS A 221 -1.09 14.56 -9.22
C LYS A 221 0.16 13.98 -8.60
N ILE A 222 1.29 14.63 -8.86
CA ILE A 222 2.57 14.28 -8.27
C ILE A 222 2.53 14.72 -6.80
N THR A 223 2.64 13.74 -5.89
CA THR A 223 2.85 14.02 -4.47
C THR A 223 4.28 14.50 -4.28
N PRO A 224 4.56 15.50 -3.43
CA PRO A 224 5.93 15.86 -3.11
C PRO A 224 6.67 14.65 -2.54
N ASN A 225 7.88 14.42 -3.08
CA ASN A 225 8.68 13.22 -2.89
C ASN A 225 9.03 12.97 -1.40
N ASP A 226 9.06 14.03 -0.59
CA ASP A 226 9.38 13.96 0.84
C ASP A 226 8.25 13.34 1.67
N ILE A 227 6.98 13.55 1.28
CA ILE A 227 5.82 12.96 1.98
C ILE A 227 5.77 11.46 1.72
N GLU A 228 6.08 11.04 0.49
CA GLU A 228 6.15 9.62 0.14
C GLU A 228 7.26 8.91 0.91
N ILE A 229 8.43 9.53 1.02
CA ILE A 229 9.57 8.99 1.79
C ILE A 229 9.25 8.92 3.28
N LEU A 230 8.72 10.00 3.84
CA LEU A 230 8.34 10.02 5.26
C LEU A 230 7.34 8.91 5.56
N HIS A 231 6.38 8.68 4.67
CA HIS A 231 5.43 7.59 4.80
C HIS A 231 6.09 6.21 4.73
N LYS A 232 6.96 5.95 3.73
CA LYS A 232 7.69 4.68 3.61
C LYS A 232 8.55 4.41 4.86
N LEU A 233 9.22 5.42 5.38
CA LEU A 233 10.00 5.31 6.62
C LEU A 233 9.11 5.03 7.83
N LEU A 234 7.97 5.70 7.93
CA LEU A 234 6.98 5.48 8.99
C LEU A 234 6.50 4.02 8.98
N LEU A 235 6.16 3.48 7.80
CA LEU A 235 5.76 2.08 7.63
C LEU A 235 6.87 1.10 8.04
N VAL A 236 8.12 1.41 7.72
CA VAL A 236 9.25 0.57 8.10
C VAL A 236 9.45 0.57 9.61
N PHE A 237 9.50 1.74 10.25
CA PHE A 237 9.86 1.86 11.66
C PHE A 237 8.74 1.52 12.65
N LEU A 238 7.47 1.84 12.33
CA LEU A 238 6.36 1.59 13.25
C LEU A 238 5.79 0.18 13.15
N VAL A 239 6.02 -0.50 12.03
CA VAL A 239 5.31 -1.75 11.72
C VAL A 239 6.26 -2.86 11.31
N ASN A 240 6.95 -2.72 10.18
CA ASN A 240 7.76 -3.83 9.66
C ASN A 240 8.92 -4.19 10.62
N LEU A 241 9.58 -3.19 11.20
CA LEU A 241 10.66 -3.43 12.15
C LEU A 241 10.15 -4.00 13.49
N PRO A 242 9.12 -3.43 14.16
CA PRO A 242 8.55 -4.04 15.36
C PRO A 242 8.01 -5.46 15.15
N LEU A 243 7.31 -5.73 14.04
CA LEU A 243 6.88 -7.08 13.68
C LEU A 243 8.08 -8.02 13.52
N LEU A 244 9.13 -7.59 12.83
CA LEU A 244 10.35 -8.38 12.69
C LEU A 244 10.98 -8.68 14.06
N VAL A 245 11.08 -7.68 14.95
CA VAL A 245 11.63 -7.87 16.30
C VAL A 245 10.80 -8.85 17.11
N ILE A 246 9.47 -8.71 17.11
CA ILE A 246 8.56 -9.64 17.79
C ILE A 246 8.75 -11.06 17.26
N ARG A 247 8.82 -11.23 15.94
CA ARG A 247 9.04 -12.55 15.32
C ARG A 247 10.38 -13.16 15.68
N LEU A 248 11.45 -12.36 15.72
CA LEU A 248 12.76 -12.83 16.13
C LEU A 248 12.78 -13.25 17.61
N ILE A 249 12.04 -12.54 18.46
CA ILE A 249 11.86 -12.91 19.88
C ILE A 249 11.08 -14.22 20.00
N LEU A 250 9.93 -14.34 19.31
CA LEU A 250 9.12 -15.57 19.29
C LEU A 250 9.95 -16.78 18.84
N TRP A 251 10.73 -16.61 17.78
CA TRP A 251 11.58 -17.68 17.28
C TRP A 251 12.74 -18.03 18.23
N HIS A 252 13.53 -17.04 18.67
CA HIS A 252 14.75 -17.32 19.42
C HIS A 252 14.50 -17.64 20.90
N VAL A 253 13.55 -16.95 21.52
CA VAL A 253 13.27 -17.07 22.96
C VAL A 253 12.22 -18.14 23.21
N LEU A 254 11.13 -18.11 22.45
CA LEU A 254 9.96 -18.97 22.67
C LEU A 254 9.97 -20.24 21.80
N GLN A 255 10.99 -20.41 20.94
CA GLN A 255 11.19 -21.60 20.08
C GLN A 255 10.00 -21.91 19.14
N GLU A 256 9.24 -20.87 18.80
CA GLU A 256 8.14 -20.96 17.84
C GLU A 256 8.64 -21.28 16.43
N GLU A 257 7.77 -21.89 15.61
CA GLU A 257 8.10 -22.22 14.23
C GLU A 257 8.42 -20.96 13.40
N ILE A 258 9.46 -21.05 12.57
CA ILE A 258 9.85 -19.94 11.69
C ILE A 258 8.81 -19.78 10.59
N SER A 259 7.99 -18.74 10.72
CA SER A 259 7.14 -18.25 9.63
C SER A 259 7.97 -17.61 8.51
N ILE A 260 7.40 -17.51 7.30
CA ILE A 260 8.07 -16.87 6.14
C ILE A 260 8.03 -15.33 6.21
N PHE A 261 7.14 -14.76 7.01
CA PHE A 261 6.92 -13.31 7.09
C PHE A 261 8.11 -12.45 7.58
N PRO A 262 8.99 -12.91 8.49
CA PRO A 262 10.21 -12.19 8.88
C PRO A 262 11.11 -11.86 7.67
N MET A 263 11.23 -12.79 6.71
CA MET A 263 12.00 -12.57 5.49
C MET A 263 11.39 -11.46 4.62
N LYS A 264 10.05 -11.40 4.52
CA LYS A 264 9.34 -10.30 3.84
C LYS A 264 9.64 -8.96 4.52
N ASN A 265 9.64 -8.90 5.85
CA ASN A 265 9.96 -7.66 6.58
C ASN A 265 11.41 -7.23 6.32
N ALA A 266 12.36 -8.17 6.33
CA ALA A 266 13.77 -7.89 6.01
C ALA A 266 13.96 -7.39 4.56
N ILE A 267 13.29 -8.02 3.59
CA ILE A 267 13.33 -7.62 2.17
C ILE A 267 12.76 -6.21 2.00
N ILE A 268 11.62 -5.90 2.60
CA ILE A 268 10.99 -4.57 2.49
C ILE A 268 11.89 -3.50 3.08
N ILE A 269 12.47 -3.76 4.26
CA ILE A 269 13.44 -2.86 4.88
C ILE A 269 14.59 -2.61 3.89
N PHE A 270 15.21 -3.67 3.36
CA PHE A 270 16.31 -3.55 2.40
C PHE A 270 15.92 -2.74 1.16
N VAL A 271 14.77 -3.02 0.55
CA VAL A 271 14.29 -2.33 -0.66
C VAL A 271 14.05 -0.85 -0.39
N VAL A 272 13.43 -0.49 0.74
CA VAL A 272 13.19 0.92 1.11
C VAL A 272 14.52 1.64 1.34
N PHE A 273 15.46 1.04 2.07
CA PHE A 273 16.78 1.63 2.28
C PHE A 273 17.56 1.80 0.97
N HIS A 274 17.48 0.83 0.07
CA HIS A 274 18.10 0.91 -1.25
C HIS A 274 17.49 2.03 -2.10
N ASP A 275 16.17 2.16 -2.14
CA ASP A 275 15.46 3.25 -2.85
C ASP A 275 15.88 4.63 -2.33
N LEU A 276 15.98 4.78 -1.01
CA LEU A 276 16.44 6.02 -0.37
C LEU A 276 17.92 6.33 -0.67
N TYR A 277 18.77 5.31 -0.68
CA TYR A 277 20.18 5.46 -1.03
C TYR A 277 20.34 5.94 -2.48
N GLU A 278 19.66 5.29 -3.44
CA GLU A 278 19.70 5.66 -4.86
C GLU A 278 19.17 7.08 -5.08
N LYS A 279 18.10 7.48 -4.38
CA LYS A 279 17.58 8.85 -4.48
C LYS A 279 18.60 9.88 -3.97
N ARG A 280 19.19 9.66 -2.78
CA ARG A 280 20.21 10.55 -2.22
C ARG A 280 21.45 10.62 -3.10
N ARG A 281 21.84 9.50 -3.71
CA ARG A 281 22.95 9.44 -4.67
C ARG A 281 22.69 10.32 -5.89
N LYS A 282 21.49 10.31 -6.46
CA LYS A 282 21.12 11.19 -7.60
C LYS A 282 21.16 12.66 -7.23
N GLU A 283 20.62 13.03 -6.06
CA GLU A 283 20.64 14.42 -5.58
C GLU A 283 22.07 14.96 -5.37
N LEU A 284 23.00 14.09 -4.94
CA LEU A 284 24.41 14.47 -4.81
C LEU A 284 25.08 14.65 -6.18
N LEU A 285 24.81 13.74 -7.13
CA LEU A 285 25.35 13.84 -8.49
C LEU A 285 24.84 15.08 -9.24
N GLU A 286 23.57 15.45 -9.06
CA GLU A 286 23.00 16.67 -9.65
C GLU A 286 23.63 17.94 -9.06
N LYS A 287 23.86 17.98 -7.74
CA LYS A 287 24.55 19.12 -7.09
C LYS A 287 25.99 19.29 -7.55
N ASP A 288 26.71 18.19 -7.76
CA ASP A 288 28.08 18.23 -8.28
C ASP A 288 28.12 18.75 -9.72
N PHE A 289 27.12 18.41 -10.54
CA PHE A 289 26.97 18.91 -11.91
C PHE A 289 26.63 20.40 -11.94
N ASP A 290 25.66 20.86 -11.14
CA ASP A 290 25.29 22.29 -11.05
C ASP A 290 26.44 23.15 -10.52
N THR A 291 27.19 22.65 -9.53
CA THR A 291 28.38 23.34 -9.02
C THR A 291 29.42 23.47 -10.12
N SER A 292 29.68 22.40 -10.88
CA SER A 292 30.64 22.41 -11.99
C SER A 292 30.21 23.35 -13.12
N GLN A 293 28.92 23.40 -13.44
CA GLN A 293 28.36 24.32 -14.45
C GLN A 293 28.47 25.78 -14.02
N SER A 294 28.20 26.08 -12.74
CA SER A 294 28.34 27.44 -12.18
C SER A 294 29.77 27.96 -12.22
N TYR A 295 30.77 27.08 -12.02
CA TYR A 295 32.18 27.48 -12.15
C TYR A 295 32.55 27.86 -13.58
N VAL A 296 32.00 27.16 -14.59
CA VAL A 296 32.27 27.47 -16.01
C VAL A 296 31.64 28.82 -16.39
N ASP A 297 30.40 29.08 -16.00
CA ASP A 297 29.69 30.33 -16.33
C ASP A 297 30.33 31.57 -15.67
N ASP A 298 30.82 31.46 -14.43
CA ASP A 298 31.56 32.55 -13.77
C ASP A 298 32.92 32.81 -14.42
N THR A 299 33.57 31.76 -14.95
CA THR A 299 34.85 31.90 -15.67
C THR A 299 34.65 32.62 -17.01
N ASP A 300 33.55 32.35 -17.71
CA ASP A 300 33.20 33.01 -18.97
C ASP A 300 32.71 34.46 -18.76
N ALA A 301 31.94 34.73 -17.69
CA ALA A 301 31.52 36.08 -17.33
C ALA A 301 32.71 36.97 -16.90
N HIS A 302 33.74 36.39 -16.28
CA HIS A 302 34.96 37.12 -15.93
C HIS A 302 35.87 37.39 -17.14
N CYS A 303 35.74 36.58 -18.20
CA CYS A 303 36.49 36.74 -19.46
C CYS A 303 35.91 37.84 -20.37
N GLN A 304 34.63 38.20 -20.21
CA GLN A 304 33.95 39.20 -21.04
C GLN A 304 34.28 40.67 -20.69
N LYS A 305 35.16 40.90 -19.69
CA LYS A 305 35.74 42.22 -19.36
C LYS A 305 37.16 42.43 -19.90
N CYS A 306 37.68 41.55 -20.76
CA CYS A 306 38.97 41.77 -21.42
C CYS A 306 38.78 42.52 -22.75
N PRO A 307 39.35 43.73 -22.92
CA PRO A 307 39.34 44.41 -24.21
C PRO A 307 40.37 43.75 -25.15
N LEU A 308 39.88 43.24 -26.27
CA LEU A 308 40.54 43.04 -27.57
C LEU A 308 42.02 42.60 -27.60
N SER A 309 42.25 41.41 -28.18
CA SER A 309 43.17 41.34 -29.33
C SER A 309 42.75 40.22 -30.28
N GLU A 310 42.35 40.60 -31.49
CA GLU A 310 42.26 39.71 -32.65
C GLU A 310 43.62 39.04 -32.88
N HIS A 311 43.67 37.70 -32.89
CA HIS A 311 44.58 37.00 -33.80
C HIS A 311 44.06 35.61 -34.14
N SER A 312 43.58 35.52 -35.38
CA SER A 312 43.38 34.34 -36.21
C SER A 312 44.35 33.19 -35.92
N VAL A 313 43.82 32.01 -35.55
CA VAL A 313 44.38 30.71 -35.97
C VAL A 313 43.24 29.82 -36.46
N ARG A 314 43.05 29.85 -37.78
CA ARG A 314 42.30 28.87 -38.56
C ARG A 314 43.20 27.62 -38.68
N MET A 315 42.80 26.49 -38.09
CA MET A 315 43.29 25.17 -38.53
C MET A 315 42.11 24.24 -38.81
N SER A 316 41.99 23.98 -40.11
CA SER A 316 41.18 22.97 -40.78
C SER A 316 41.55 21.56 -40.33
N VAL A 317 40.55 20.71 -40.08
CA VAL A 317 40.70 19.25 -40.21
C VAL A 317 39.60 18.73 -41.12
N SER A 318 40.08 18.13 -42.19
CA SER A 318 39.38 17.59 -43.35
C SER A 318 38.81 16.19 -43.07
N HIS A 319 37.66 15.88 -43.68
CA HIS A 319 37.22 14.50 -43.95
C HIS A 319 38.12 13.81 -45.00
N PRO A 320 38.22 12.47 -44.96
CA PRO A 320 37.68 11.61 -46.04
C PRO A 320 36.91 10.39 -45.45
N ILE A 321 35.72 9.97 -45.94
CA ILE A 321 35.34 9.22 -47.16
C ILE A 321 35.86 7.76 -47.23
N GLU A 322 34.87 6.85 -47.07
CA GLU A 322 34.62 5.51 -47.65
C GLU A 322 35.75 4.47 -47.82
N GLU A 323 35.51 3.28 -47.28
CA GLU A 323 35.66 2.05 -48.06
C GLU A 323 34.53 1.06 -47.71
N GLU A 324 33.81 0.70 -48.76
CA GLU A 324 32.73 -0.26 -48.88
C GLU A 324 33.35 -1.64 -49.11
N ASP A 325 32.89 -2.69 -48.41
CA ASP A 325 32.95 -4.03 -49.02
C ASP A 325 31.80 -4.91 -48.54
N ALA A 326 31.05 -5.38 -49.54
CA ALA A 326 29.91 -6.26 -49.45
C ALA A 326 30.31 -7.68 -49.90
N GLY A 327 29.76 -8.69 -49.24
CA GLY A 327 29.81 -10.10 -49.69
C GLY A 327 29.33 -11.01 -48.56
N ALA A 328 28.04 -11.33 -48.43
CA ALA A 328 27.19 -12.18 -49.26
C ALA A 328 27.54 -13.68 -49.24
N ALA A 329 26.47 -14.48 -49.07
CA ALA A 329 26.31 -15.93 -49.28
C ALA A 329 26.77 -16.85 -48.11
N LYS A 330 26.09 -17.93 -47.73
CA LYS A 330 24.79 -18.55 -48.05
C LYS A 330 24.66 -19.83 -47.18
N GLU A 331 23.43 -20.26 -46.93
CA GLU A 331 22.98 -21.67 -46.79
C GLU A 331 23.55 -22.57 -45.67
N MET A 332 22.75 -22.82 -44.63
CA MET A 332 21.91 -24.02 -44.50
C MET A 332 20.84 -23.87 -43.42
#